data_AF-A0A7S3UBL5-F1
#
_entry.id   AF-A0A7S3UBL5-F1
#
_cell.length_a   1.000
_cell.length_b   1.000
_cell.length_c   1.000
_cell.angle_alpha   90.00
_cell.angle_beta   90.00
_cell.angle_gamma   90.00
#
_symmetry.space_group_name_H-M   'P 1'
#
loop_
_entity.id
_entity.type
_entity.pdbx_description
1 polymer ?
#
loop_
_entity_poly.entity_id
_entity_poly.type
_entity_poly.pdbx_seq_one_letter_code
_entity_poly.pdbx_strand_id
1 'polypeptide(L)'
;GTEKRMGDRRPTTVRPTKVWTTFDERHRSTMAEAGGTPPKGAVLMSASKYIARSCKDVNKAFMECKAKDLNPSACLKEGEAVTECLLKLLKRLHTEAPEEFNSYVKCMDYHSNNLEKCRKEQAILEEKCPE
;
A
#
# COMPACT_ATOMS: atom_id res chain seq x y z
N GLY A 1 11.68 30.92 10.37
CA GLY A 1 11.65 29.96 9.26
C GLY A 1 10.28 29.98 8.65
N THR A 2 10.16 30.17 7.34
CA THR A 2 8.89 30.32 6.64
C THR A 2 8.22 28.97 6.44
N GLU A 3 7.18 28.70 7.22
CA GLU A 3 6.30 27.55 7.04
C GLU A 3 5.47 27.75 5.76
N LYS A 4 5.85 27.08 4.67
CA LYS A 4 5.01 27.01 3.46
C LYS A 4 3.78 26.18 3.80
N ARG A 5 2.65 26.86 4.03
CA ARG A 5 1.31 26.27 4.06
C ARG A 5 1.08 25.52 2.73
N MET A 6 1.17 24.19 2.76
CA MET A 6 0.76 23.34 1.64
C MET A 6 -0.76 23.51 1.50
N GLY A 7 -1.21 24.29 0.52
CA GLY A 7 -2.63 24.49 0.23
C GLY A 7 -3.33 23.17 -0.07
N ASP A 8 -4.63 23.10 0.22
CA ASP A 8 -5.45 21.92 -0.07
C ASP A 8 -5.46 21.66 -1.58
N ARG A 9 -4.80 20.57 -2.01
CA ARG A 9 -4.75 20.11 -3.41
C ARG A 9 -5.91 19.17 -3.75
N ARG A 10 -6.92 19.05 -2.89
CA ARG A 10 -8.13 18.30 -3.19
C ARG A 10 -8.85 18.98 -4.37
N PRO A 11 -9.13 18.27 -5.47
CA PRO A 11 -9.85 18.85 -6.59
C PRO A 11 -11.21 19.36 -6.11
N THR A 12 -11.49 20.65 -6.33
CA THR A 12 -12.79 21.27 -6.02
C THR A 12 -13.87 20.85 -7.03
N THR A 13 -13.47 20.23 -8.13
CA THR A 13 -14.34 19.73 -9.19
C THR A 13 -14.13 18.23 -9.38
N VAL A 14 -15.24 17.50 -9.54
CA VAL A 14 -15.21 16.08 -9.92
C VAL A 14 -14.65 16.00 -11.33
N ARG A 15 -13.49 15.35 -11.50
CA ARG A 15 -12.94 15.10 -12.83
C ARG A 15 -13.92 14.24 -13.63
N PRO A 16 -14.19 14.56 -14.90
CA PRO A 16 -15.14 13.81 -15.73
C PRO A 16 -14.72 12.34 -15.82
N THR A 17 -15.68 11.42 -15.70
CA THR A 17 -15.47 9.96 -15.66
C THR A 17 -14.64 9.43 -16.83
N LYS A 18 -14.78 10.04 -18.01
CA LYS A 18 -14.01 9.70 -19.24
C LYS A 18 -12.49 9.92 -19.14
N VAL A 19 -12.04 10.79 -18.23
CA VAL A 19 -10.60 11.03 -17.99
C VAL A 19 -10.00 9.96 -17.09
N TRP A 20 -10.80 9.38 -16.18
CA TRP A 20 -10.35 8.28 -15.33
C TRP A 20 -10.19 6.99 -16.12
N THR A 21 -11.14 6.65 -17.00
CA THR A 21 -11.12 5.40 -17.78
C THR A 21 -9.88 5.27 -18.66
N THR A 22 -9.46 6.34 -19.32
CA THR A 22 -8.29 6.34 -20.21
C THR A 22 -6.95 6.24 -19.45
N PHE A 23 -6.88 6.78 -18.23
CA PHE A 23 -5.73 6.63 -17.35
C PHE A 23 -5.65 5.24 -16.71
N ASP A 24 -6.80 4.68 -16.32
CA ASP A 24 -6.97 3.33 -15.76
C ASP A 24 -6.53 2.26 -16.76
N GLU A 25 -6.95 2.36 -18.02
CA GLU A 25 -6.63 1.38 -19.08
C GLU A 25 -5.13 1.29 -19.38
N ARG A 26 -4.43 2.44 -19.42
CA ARG A 26 -2.99 2.48 -19.70
C ARG A 26 -2.16 1.90 -18.55
N HIS A 27 -2.49 2.23 -17.30
CA HIS A 27 -1.74 1.73 -16.14
C HIS A 27 -2.08 0.26 -15.82
N ARG A 28 -3.34 -0.14 -16.02
CA ARG A 28 -3.79 -1.53 -15.87
C ARG A 28 -3.09 -2.46 -16.86
N SER A 29 -2.87 -2.03 -18.11
CA SER A 29 -2.18 -2.83 -19.12
C SER A 29 -0.72 -3.13 -18.71
N THR A 30 0.03 -2.12 -18.24
CA THR A 30 1.41 -2.32 -17.73
C THR A 30 1.51 -3.21 -16.49
N MET A 31 0.54 -3.14 -15.56
CA MET A 31 0.59 -3.93 -14.32
C MET A 31 0.05 -5.35 -14.51
N ALA A 32 -0.90 -5.55 -15.44
CA ALA A 32 -1.39 -6.87 -15.81
C ALA A 32 -0.30 -7.71 -16.51
N GLU A 33 0.57 -7.07 -17.30
CA GLU A 33 1.73 -7.74 -17.91
C GLU A 33 2.79 -8.17 -16.88
N ALA A 34 2.85 -7.51 -15.72
CA ALA A 34 3.71 -7.91 -14.60
C ALA A 34 3.11 -9.01 -13.69
N GLY A 35 1.95 -9.58 -14.05
CA GLY A 35 1.39 -10.78 -13.43
C GLY A 35 0.73 -10.59 -12.05
N GLY A 36 0.43 -9.36 -11.62
CA GLY A 36 -0.24 -9.11 -10.35
C GLY A 36 -1.21 -7.93 -10.39
N THR A 37 -2.45 -8.14 -9.93
CA THR A 37 -3.35 -7.03 -9.62
C THR A 37 -2.79 -6.24 -8.43
N PRO A 38 -2.74 -4.89 -8.51
CA PRO A 38 -2.32 -4.07 -7.39
C PRO A 38 -3.14 -4.40 -6.13
N PRO A 39 -2.51 -4.52 -4.95
CA PRO A 39 -3.21 -4.89 -3.73
C PRO A 39 -4.25 -3.81 -3.36
N LYS A 40 -5.44 -4.25 -2.97
CA LYS A 40 -6.52 -3.35 -2.51
C LYS A 40 -6.11 -2.64 -1.22
N GLY A 41 -6.69 -1.47 -0.96
CA GLY A 41 -6.41 -0.66 0.24
C GLY A 41 -6.55 -1.44 1.55
N ALA A 42 -7.58 -2.29 1.68
CA ALA A 42 -7.77 -3.15 2.85
C ALA A 42 -6.64 -4.17 3.07
N VAL A 43 -6.09 -4.72 1.99
CA VAL A 43 -4.94 -5.66 2.05
C VAL A 43 -3.70 -4.94 2.58
N LEU A 44 -3.41 -3.75 2.03
CA LEU A 44 -2.27 -2.94 2.47
C LEU A 44 -2.40 -2.48 3.91
N MET A 45 -3.60 -2.06 4.33
CA MET A 45 -3.83 -1.64 5.71
C MET A 45 -3.68 -2.80 6.68
N SER A 46 -4.19 -3.98 6.33
CA SER A 46 -4.06 -5.19 7.14
C SER A 46 -2.59 -5.63 7.29
N ALA A 47 -1.78 -5.44 6.25
CA ALA A 47 -0.35 -5.75 6.27
C ALA A 47 0.53 -4.62 6.84
N SER A 48 -0.03 -3.47 7.21
CA SER A 48 0.73 -2.23 7.50
C SER A 48 1.83 -2.39 8.55
N LYS A 49 1.56 -3.10 9.65
CA LYS A 49 2.58 -3.35 10.69
C LYS A 49 3.74 -4.21 10.16
N TYR A 50 3.42 -5.29 9.44
CA TYR A 50 4.40 -6.16 8.81
C TYR A 50 5.27 -5.41 7.78
N ILE A 51 4.67 -4.50 7.01
CA ILE A 51 5.39 -3.64 6.06
C ILE A 51 6.36 -2.73 6.81
N ALA A 52 5.92 -2.10 7.90
CA ALA A 52 6.73 -1.19 8.68
C ALA A 52 7.99 -1.87 9.26
N ARG A 53 7.91 -3.17 9.59
CA ARG A 53 9.05 -3.94 10.10
C ARG A 53 9.88 -4.57 8.98
N SER A 54 9.26 -5.30 8.07
CA SER A 54 9.95 -6.11 7.05
C SER A 54 10.55 -5.26 5.93
N CYS A 55 9.89 -4.16 5.56
CA CYS A 55 10.32 -3.28 4.47
C CYS A 55 10.86 -1.93 4.97
N LYS A 56 11.27 -1.85 6.25
CA LYS A 56 11.72 -0.61 6.89
C LYS A 56 12.84 0.09 6.11
N ASP A 57 13.87 -0.65 5.74
CA ASP A 57 15.09 -0.06 5.15
C ASP A 57 14.85 0.39 3.71
N VAL A 58 14.12 -0.39 2.91
CA VAL A 58 13.75 0.00 1.53
C VAL A 58 12.79 1.20 1.52
N ASN A 59 11.84 1.24 2.46
CA ASN A 59 10.94 2.39 2.62
C ASN A 59 11.72 3.65 3.03
N LYS A 60 12.68 3.51 3.95
CA LYS A 60 13.54 4.61 4.37
C LYS A 60 14.37 5.16 3.19
N ALA A 61 15.00 4.29 2.41
CA ALA A 61 15.78 4.69 1.24
C ALA A 61 14.92 5.46 0.20
N PHE A 62 13.70 4.98 -0.06
CA PHE A 62 12.76 5.67 -0.94
C PHE A 62 12.39 7.07 -0.43
N MET A 63 12.11 7.19 0.87
CA MET A 63 11.78 8.49 1.49
C MET A 63 12.97 9.44 1.50
N GLU A 64 14.19 8.95 1.72
CA GLU A 64 15.43 9.74 1.63
C GLU A 64 15.70 10.23 0.20
N CYS A 65 15.43 9.40 -0.81
CA CYS A 65 15.52 9.82 -2.21
C CYS A 65 14.49 10.93 -2.51
N LYS A 66 13.24 10.76 -2.09
CA LYS A 66 12.17 11.75 -2.27
C LYS A 66 12.40 13.06 -1.52
N ALA A 67 13.13 13.02 -0.41
CA ALA A 67 13.53 14.22 0.31
C ALA A 67 14.55 15.06 -0.47
N LYS A 68 15.35 14.43 -1.35
CA LYS A 68 16.36 15.11 -2.20
C LYS A 68 15.76 15.64 -3.49
N ASP A 69 14.88 14.86 -4.14
CA ASP A 69 14.24 15.23 -5.39
C ASP A 69 12.75 14.86 -5.41
N LEU A 70 11.90 15.84 -5.69
CA LEU A 70 10.46 15.67 -5.80
C LEU A 70 10.04 15.05 -7.15
N ASN A 71 10.94 14.97 -8.13
CA ASN A 71 10.67 14.36 -9.43
C ASN A 71 10.22 12.90 -9.25
N PRO A 72 9.08 12.49 -9.82
CA PRO A 72 8.61 11.10 -9.78
C PRO A 72 9.63 10.09 -10.33
N SER A 73 10.38 10.46 -11.37
CA SER A 73 11.28 9.54 -12.09
C SER A 73 12.66 9.36 -11.43
N ALA A 74 13.04 10.25 -10.51
CA ALA A 74 14.38 10.23 -9.90
C ALA A 74 14.61 9.04 -8.95
N CYS A 75 13.52 8.49 -8.37
CA CYS A 75 13.56 7.46 -7.34
C CYS A 75 12.88 6.15 -7.79
N LEU A 76 12.87 5.85 -9.10
CA LEU A 76 12.20 4.67 -9.64
C LEU A 76 12.82 3.37 -9.09
N LYS A 77 14.15 3.32 -8.99
CA LYS A 77 14.87 2.15 -8.47
C LYS A 77 14.50 1.84 -7.02
N GLU A 78 14.43 2.85 -6.17
CA GLU A 78 14.01 2.72 -4.77
C GLU A 78 12.52 2.35 -4.68
N GLY A 79 11.68 2.88 -5.58
CA GLY A 79 10.26 2.54 -5.67
C GLY A 79 10.00 1.08 -6.08
N GLU A 80 10.79 0.57 -7.03
CA GLU A 80 10.78 -0.84 -7.41
C GLU A 80 11.17 -1.74 -6.24
N ALA A 81 12.23 -1.40 -5.50
CA ALA A 81 12.66 -2.15 -4.32
C ALA A 81 11.59 -2.20 -3.21
N VAL A 82 10.89 -1.09 -2.98
CA VAL A 82 9.75 -1.05 -2.04
C VAL A 82 8.63 -1.98 -2.51
N THR A 83 8.29 -1.93 -3.79
CA THR A 83 7.21 -2.74 -4.36
C THR A 83 7.55 -4.23 -4.33
N GLU A 84 8.79 -4.60 -4.66
CA GLU A 84 9.28 -5.97 -4.58
C GLU A 84 9.19 -6.52 -3.14
N CYS A 85 9.67 -5.75 -2.15
CA CYS A 85 9.59 -6.12 -0.74
C CYS A 85 8.14 -6.35 -0.30
N LEU A 86 7.25 -5.44 -0.69
CA LEU A 86 5.82 -5.52 -0.38
C LEU A 86 5.18 -6.78 -0.99
N LEU A 87 5.41 -7.07 -2.27
CA LEU A 87 4.83 -8.23 -2.94
C LEU A 87 5.33 -9.54 -2.33
N LYS A 88 6.62 -9.61 -1.97
CA LYS A 88 7.20 -10.76 -1.26
C LYS A 88 6.55 -10.96 0.12
N LEU A 89 6.33 -9.86 0.85
CA LEU A 89 5.66 -9.91 2.14
C LEU A 89 4.20 -10.37 2.04
N LEU A 90 3.43 -9.84 1.08
CA LEU A 90 2.05 -10.26 0.87
C LEU A 90 1.97 -11.74 0.50
N LYS A 91 2.89 -12.23 -0.35
CA LYS A 91 2.99 -13.65 -0.67
C LYS A 91 3.26 -14.50 0.58
N ARG A 92 4.14 -14.03 1.47
CA ARG A 92 4.44 -14.70 2.75
C ARG A 92 3.19 -14.79 3.63
N LEU A 93 2.49 -13.68 3.86
CA LEU A 93 1.26 -13.64 4.67
C LEU A 93 0.18 -14.58 4.13
N HIS A 94 -0.01 -14.62 2.81
CA HIS A 94 -0.94 -15.55 2.16
C HIS A 94 -0.50 -17.02 2.19
N THR A 95 0.75 -17.32 2.52
CA THR A 95 1.26 -18.70 2.60
C THR A 95 1.31 -19.19 4.06
N GLU A 96 1.73 -18.33 4.99
CA GLU A 96 1.92 -18.69 6.41
C GLU A 96 0.62 -18.64 7.22
N ALA A 97 -0.23 -17.65 7.00
CA ALA A 97 -1.48 -17.46 7.74
C ALA A 97 -2.64 -17.07 6.80
N PRO A 98 -2.98 -17.92 5.82
CA PRO A 98 -3.97 -17.58 4.78
C PRO A 98 -5.35 -17.29 5.35
N GLU A 99 -5.82 -18.06 6.33
CA GLU A 99 -7.18 -17.92 6.85
C GLU A 99 -7.32 -16.67 7.73
N GLU A 100 -6.36 -16.48 8.64
CA GLU A 100 -6.31 -15.37 9.58
C GLU A 100 -6.11 -14.04 8.84
N PHE A 101 -5.19 -14.01 7.88
CA PHE A 101 -4.93 -12.80 7.10
C PHE A 101 -6.15 -12.43 6.26
N ASN A 102 -6.78 -13.41 5.59
CA ASN A 102 -8.00 -13.15 4.81
C ASN A 102 -9.17 -12.71 5.69
N SER A 103 -9.30 -13.26 6.90
CA SER A 103 -10.33 -12.85 7.87
C SER A 103 -10.13 -11.40 8.30
N TYR A 104 -8.89 -11.02 8.62
CA TYR A 104 -8.55 -9.65 8.99
C TYR A 104 -8.80 -8.67 7.83
N VAL A 105 -8.36 -9.02 6.62
CA VAL A 105 -8.62 -8.22 5.40
C VAL A 105 -10.12 -8.02 5.17
N LYS A 106 -10.94 -9.06 5.34
CA LYS A 106 -12.40 -8.95 5.22
C LYS A 106 -13.01 -8.00 6.25
N CYS A 107 -12.57 -8.07 7.50
CA CYS A 107 -13.00 -7.13 8.54
C CYS A 107 -12.62 -5.68 8.18
N MET A 108 -11.37 -5.48 7.74
CA MET A 108 -10.86 -4.17 7.34
C MET A 108 -11.60 -3.60 6.14
N ASP A 109 -11.92 -4.42 5.14
CA ASP A 109 -12.72 -4.00 3.98
C ASP A 109 -14.14 -3.60 4.39
N TYR A 110 -14.80 -4.42 5.22
CA TYR A 110 -16.16 -4.17 5.72
C TYR A 110 -16.26 -2.90 6.58
N HIS A 111 -15.25 -2.64 7.40
CA HIS A 111 -15.22 -1.50 8.32
C HIS A 111 -14.43 -0.30 7.79
N SER A 112 -14.19 -0.22 6.48
CA SER A 112 -13.52 0.92 5.84
C SER A 112 -12.18 1.26 6.50
N ASN A 113 -11.37 0.23 6.76
CA ASN A 113 -10.06 0.30 7.42
C ASN A 113 -10.07 0.80 8.87
N ASN A 114 -11.18 0.67 9.59
CA ASN A 114 -11.24 1.00 11.01
C ASN A 114 -10.60 -0.11 11.87
N LEU A 115 -9.36 0.13 12.30
CA LEU A 115 -8.57 -0.81 13.11
C LEU A 115 -9.25 -1.21 14.43
N GLU A 116 -9.94 -0.28 15.09
CA GLU A 116 -10.58 -0.54 16.39
C GLU A 116 -11.68 -1.60 16.31
N LYS A 117 -12.35 -1.69 15.16
CA LYS A 117 -13.41 -2.69 14.94
C LYS A 117 -12.87 -4.09 14.62
N CYS A 118 -11.58 -4.21 14.30
CA CYS A 118 -10.96 -5.43 13.82
C CYS A 118 -9.80 -5.92 14.70
N ARG A 119 -9.71 -5.46 15.96
CA ARG A 119 -8.64 -5.85 16.91
C ARG A 119 -8.64 -7.35 17.22
N LYS A 120 -9.80 -8.00 17.14
CA LYS A 120 -9.94 -9.45 17.36
C LYS A 120 -9.23 -10.24 16.26
N GLU A 121 -9.57 -9.96 15.01
CA GLU A 121 -8.96 -10.61 13.84
C GLU A 121 -7.46 -10.28 13.74
N GLN A 122 -7.10 -9.04 14.11
CA GLN A 122 -5.70 -8.63 14.20
C GLN A 122 -4.91 -9.49 15.21
N ALA A 123 -5.42 -9.68 16.42
CA ALA A 123 -4.73 -10.46 17.45
C ALA A 123 -4.54 -11.92 17.02
N ILE A 124 -5.54 -12.51 16.37
CA ILE A 124 -5.48 -13.88 15.83
C ILE A 124 -4.38 -13.98 14.76
N LEU A 125 -4.29 -13.00 13.85
CA LEU A 125 -3.24 -12.96 12.84
C LEU A 125 -1.85 -12.83 13.47
N GLU A 126 -1.69 -11.93 14.45
CA GLU A 126 -0.40 -11.70 15.13
C GLU A 126 0.05 -12.92 15.95
N GLU A 127 -0.87 -13.72 16.48
CA GLU A 127 -0.56 -14.99 17.17
C GLU A 127 0.00 -16.04 16.19
N LYS A 128 -0.58 -16.13 14.98
CA LYS A 128 -0.21 -17.14 13.98
C LYS A 128 1.00 -16.77 13.15
N CYS A 129 1.12 -15.49 12.81
CA CYS A 129 2.21 -14.96 12.01
C CYS A 129 2.90 -13.84 12.80
N PRO A 130 3.77 -14.17 13.76
CA PRO A 130 4.53 -13.15 14.44
C PRO A 130 5.43 -12.39 13.47
N GLU A 131 5.56 -11.10 13.72
CA GLU A 131 6.40 -10.17 12.96
C GLU A 131 7.90 -10.47 13.07
#